data_AF-A0A0H5R9U9-F1
#
_entry.id   AF-A0A0H5R9U9-F1
#
_cell.length_a   1.000
_cell.length_b   1.000
_cell.length_c   1.000
_cell.angle_alpha   90.00
_cell.angle_beta   90.00
_cell.angle_gamma   90.00
#
_symmetry.space_group_name_H-M   'P 1'
#
loop_
_entity.id
_entity.type
_entity.pdbx_description
1 polymer ?
#
loop_
_entity_poly.entity_id
_entity_poly.type
_entity_poly.pdbx_seq_one_letter_code
_entity_poly.pdbx_strand_id
1 'polypeptide(L)'
;MSLCTSSHKDNPVEYSMKSTELILPVFSDSSLRNVCHDEVMTSKEYRERSQFGNDPMPDSTNTRMQTLSYRYLQQYYNFIYRQIDQHKCPRCWFLLTNCICDTFKLVNDPVFLPHKVLTLIHFRELGRSSNSGRILFSAPSNKAYVFGVPSHESRLLQSIAEHDGPTLVLWPGPESITTDELLSAQAQTGDLSPSYQIIILDGTWSNSRAMNRVIPKHIARIRLSGSHRQEFGGARKHSNKTRICTAGACLHMFRELGITSQQLSPLANAINTCFDQYAMQKNSERMRD
;
A
#
# COMPACT_ATOMS: atom_id res chain seq x y z
N MET A 1 29.75 25.06 11.91
CA MET A 1 28.72 24.40 12.76
C MET A 1 27.53 25.34 12.85
N SER A 2 26.51 25.14 12.01
CA SER A 2 25.30 25.96 12.04
C SER A 2 24.26 25.25 12.88
N LEU A 3 23.95 25.82 14.05
CA LEU A 3 22.91 25.33 14.95
C LEU A 3 21.56 25.58 14.29
N CYS A 4 20.88 24.49 13.91
CA CYS A 4 19.54 24.53 13.39
C CYS A 4 18.58 24.74 14.57
N THR A 5 18.26 25.98 14.90
CA THR A 5 17.16 26.31 15.80
C THR A 5 15.90 26.49 14.96
N SER A 6 15.13 25.42 14.78
CA SER A 6 13.73 25.56 14.36
C SER A 6 12.82 25.02 15.46
N SER A 7 12.05 25.93 16.03
CA SER A 7 10.96 25.67 16.94
C SER A 7 9.75 25.13 16.16
N HIS A 8 9.72 23.82 15.91
CA HIS A 8 8.46 23.10 15.69
C HIS A 8 8.19 22.25 16.93
N LYS A 9 7.39 22.79 17.86
CA LYS A 9 6.99 22.14 19.11
C LYS A 9 5.92 21.05 18.92
N ASP A 10 5.44 20.81 17.71
CA ASP A 10 4.50 19.74 17.43
C ASP A 10 5.25 18.51 16.92
N ASN A 11 5.17 17.42 17.69
CA ASN A 11 5.75 16.14 17.33
C ASN A 11 5.01 15.60 16.07
N PRO A 12 5.66 15.49 14.89
CA PRO A 12 4.99 15.15 13.63
C PRO A 12 4.27 13.80 13.67
N VAL A 13 4.70 12.91 14.58
CA VAL A 13 4.06 11.61 14.84
C VAL A 13 2.69 11.76 15.48
N GLU A 14 2.52 12.74 16.37
CA GLU A 14 1.26 13.00 17.06
C GLU A 14 0.22 13.62 16.11
N TYR A 15 0.67 14.49 15.20
CA TYR A 15 -0.17 15.00 14.10
C TYR A 15 -0.59 13.86 13.15
N SER A 16 0.36 12.97 12.81
CA SER A 16 0.12 11.87 11.90
C SER A 16 -0.89 10.84 12.43
N MET A 17 -0.98 10.69 13.77
CA MET A 17 -2.00 9.86 14.43
C MET A 17 -3.42 10.41 14.33
N LYS A 18 -3.58 11.71 14.11
CA LYS A 18 -4.88 12.36 13.88
C LYS A 18 -5.29 12.32 12.41
N SER A 19 -4.39 11.92 11.51
CA SER A 19 -4.72 11.75 10.10
C SER A 19 -5.78 10.66 9.93
N THR A 20 -6.71 10.91 9.00
CA THR A 20 -7.73 9.95 8.60
C THR A 20 -7.34 9.19 7.33
N GLU A 21 -6.17 9.49 6.77
CA GLU A 21 -5.58 8.83 5.59
C GLU A 21 -4.13 8.45 5.95
N LEU A 22 -3.60 7.37 5.35
CA LEU A 22 -2.20 7.01 5.55
C LEU A 22 -1.33 8.11 4.94
N ILE A 23 -0.50 8.77 5.76
CA ILE A 23 0.43 9.75 5.21
C ILE A 23 1.54 9.01 4.48
N LEU A 24 1.59 9.22 3.17
CA LEU A 24 2.54 8.58 2.29
C LEU A 24 3.74 9.51 2.08
N PRO A 25 4.97 8.98 2.13
CA PRO A 25 6.14 9.74 1.73
C PRO A 25 6.01 10.08 0.24
N VAL A 26 5.86 11.38 -0.04
CA VAL A 26 5.76 11.90 -1.40
C VAL A 26 7.08 11.63 -2.13
N PHE A 27 7.05 10.86 -3.21
CA PHE A 27 8.25 10.53 -3.98
C PHE A 27 8.80 11.74 -4.78
N SER A 28 7.97 12.76 -5.00
CA SER A 28 8.33 14.03 -5.64
C SER A 28 8.97 15.06 -4.71
N ASP A 29 8.93 14.87 -3.38
CA ASP A 29 9.55 15.80 -2.42
C ASP A 29 10.86 15.22 -1.86
N SER A 30 11.93 16.04 -1.90
CA SER A 30 13.27 15.72 -1.41
C SER A 30 13.49 16.14 0.05
N SER A 31 12.54 16.85 0.67
CA SER A 31 12.67 17.52 1.96
C SER A 31 12.82 16.61 3.19
N LEU A 32 12.49 15.32 3.08
CA LEU A 32 12.49 14.37 4.22
C LEU A 32 13.88 13.96 4.73
N ARG A 33 15.00 14.57 4.31
CA ARG A 33 16.37 14.04 4.56
C ARG A 33 17.04 14.44 5.88
N ASN A 34 16.51 15.36 6.67
CA ASN A 34 17.27 15.95 7.79
C ASN A 34 16.62 15.74 9.15
N VAL A 35 16.67 14.52 9.70
CA VAL A 35 16.38 14.30 11.13
C VAL A 35 17.59 13.62 11.77
N CYS A 36 18.22 14.35 12.70
CA CYS A 36 19.38 13.89 13.47
C CYS A 36 18.89 13.15 14.73
N HIS A 37 19.46 11.99 15.04
CA HIS A 37 19.11 11.21 16.24
C HIS A 37 20.35 10.69 16.95
N ASP A 38 20.24 10.61 18.29
CA ASP A 38 21.30 10.19 19.21
C ASP A 38 21.50 8.66 19.29
N GLU A 39 20.57 7.85 18.77
CA GLU A 39 20.70 6.38 18.77
C GLU A 39 20.19 5.78 17.45
N VAL A 40 21.06 5.07 16.73
CA VAL A 40 20.73 4.36 15.48
C VAL A 40 20.20 2.97 15.82
N MET A 41 19.01 2.60 15.34
CA MET A 41 18.45 1.27 15.54
C MET A 41 17.70 0.75 14.32
N THR A 42 17.72 -0.54 14.06
CA THR A 42 16.93 -1.14 12.99
C THR A 42 15.43 -1.07 13.30
N SER A 43 14.59 -1.14 12.27
CA SER A 43 13.13 -1.25 12.44
C SER A 43 12.73 -2.48 13.26
N LYS A 44 13.60 -3.50 13.35
CA LYS A 44 13.41 -4.71 14.17
C LYS A 44 13.69 -4.39 15.63
N GLU A 45 14.87 -3.83 15.93
CA GLU A 45 15.24 -3.41 17.30
C GLU A 45 14.26 -2.39 17.86
N TYR A 46 13.80 -1.44 17.04
CA TYR A 46 12.77 -0.50 17.47
C TYR A 46 11.50 -1.22 17.91
N ARG A 47 11.05 -2.27 17.20
CA ARG A 47 9.86 -3.07 17.61
C ARG A 47 10.07 -3.84 18.89
N GLU A 48 11.29 -4.32 19.11
CA GLU A 48 11.65 -5.09 20.30
C GLU A 48 11.80 -4.17 21.53
N ARG A 49 12.29 -2.93 21.34
CA ARG A 49 12.51 -1.94 22.39
C ARG A 49 11.29 -1.08 22.71
N SER A 50 10.54 -0.65 21.69
CA SER A 50 9.28 0.06 21.91
C SER A 50 8.35 -0.90 22.66
N GLN A 51 7.58 -0.39 23.62
CA GLN A 51 6.71 -1.17 24.51
C GLN A 51 5.53 -1.86 23.80
N PHE A 52 5.69 -2.24 22.52
CA PHE A 52 4.92 -3.23 21.79
C PHE A 52 4.94 -4.58 22.53
N GLY A 53 4.26 -4.67 23.67
CA GLY A 53 4.21 -5.90 24.46
C GLY A 53 4.09 -5.72 25.97
N ASN A 54 4.37 -4.52 26.52
CA ASN A 54 4.29 -4.34 27.97
C ASN A 54 2.87 -3.99 28.46
N ASP A 55 2.08 -3.26 27.66
CA ASP A 55 0.65 -3.11 28.02
C ASP A 55 -0.09 -4.42 27.73
N PRO A 56 -0.96 -4.86 28.65
CA PRO A 56 -1.77 -6.05 28.45
C PRO A 56 -2.60 -5.92 27.17
N MET A 57 -2.58 -6.98 26.36
CA MET A 57 -3.38 -7.01 25.15
C MET A 57 -4.86 -7.17 25.51
N PRO A 58 -5.78 -6.41 24.91
CA PRO A 58 -7.20 -6.58 25.15
C PRO A 58 -7.68 -8.02 24.86
N ASP A 59 -8.65 -8.50 25.65
CA ASP A 59 -9.24 -9.83 25.47
C ASP A 59 -10.08 -9.94 24.20
N SER A 60 -10.78 -8.85 23.87
CA SER A 60 -11.63 -8.79 22.67
C SER A 60 -10.76 -8.77 21.40
N THR A 61 -11.11 -9.61 20.43
CA THR A 61 -10.41 -9.69 19.14
C THR A 61 -10.42 -8.36 18.37
N ASN A 62 -11.54 -7.63 18.41
CA ASN A 62 -11.68 -6.36 17.70
C ASN A 62 -10.81 -5.28 18.35
N THR A 63 -10.85 -5.16 19.68
CA THR A 63 -10.03 -4.19 20.41
C THR A 63 -8.55 -4.53 20.26
N ARG A 64 -8.19 -5.82 20.29
CA ARG A 64 -6.81 -6.28 20.01
C ARG A 64 -6.34 -5.86 18.63
N MET A 65 -7.17 -6.05 17.60
CA MET A 65 -6.84 -5.64 16.23
C MET A 65 -6.63 -4.13 16.13
N GLN A 66 -7.47 -3.34 16.78
CA GLN A 66 -7.36 -1.89 16.84
C GLN A 66 -6.10 -1.43 17.59
N THR A 67 -5.79 -2.02 18.75
CA THR A 67 -4.56 -1.72 19.48
C THR A 67 -3.33 -2.03 18.63
N LEU A 68 -3.32 -3.18 17.95
CA LEU A 68 -2.22 -3.53 17.05
C LEU A 68 -2.13 -2.58 15.86
N SER A 69 -3.24 -2.21 15.23
CA SER A 69 -3.22 -1.32 14.06
C SER A 69 -2.61 0.05 14.40
N TYR A 70 -3.00 0.66 15.52
CA TYR A 70 -2.43 1.92 16.00
C TYR A 70 -0.94 1.80 16.31
N ARG A 71 -0.53 0.73 17.00
CA ARG A 71 0.89 0.52 17.30
C ARG A 71 1.71 0.43 16.02
N TYR A 72 1.30 -0.42 15.06
CA TYR A 72 1.98 -0.56 13.77
C TYR A 72 1.99 0.74 12.95
N LEU A 73 0.91 1.51 12.99
CA LEU A 73 0.84 2.82 12.36
C LEU A 73 1.83 3.82 13.01
N GLN A 74 1.97 3.78 14.34
CA GLN A 74 2.95 4.59 15.08
C GLN A 74 4.37 4.26 14.66
N GLN A 75 4.68 2.97 14.58
CA GLN A 75 5.97 2.51 14.13
C GLN A 75 6.24 2.98 12.69
N TYR A 76 5.26 2.87 11.81
CA TYR A 76 5.38 3.36 10.44
C TYR A 76 5.69 4.86 10.41
N TYR A 77 4.99 5.67 11.19
CA TYR A 77 5.24 7.11 11.26
C TYR A 77 6.59 7.47 11.88
N ASN A 78 7.02 6.74 12.92
CA ASN A 78 8.39 6.87 13.44
C ASN A 78 9.42 6.48 12.38
N PHE A 79 9.16 5.46 11.58
CA PHE A 79 10.03 5.08 10.47
C PHE A 79 10.13 6.17 9.40
N ILE A 80 9.02 6.75 8.93
CA ILE A 80 9.09 7.72 7.83
C ILE A 80 9.53 9.12 8.29
N TYR A 81 9.18 9.54 9.50
CA TYR A 81 9.48 10.90 9.99
C TYR A 81 10.71 10.97 10.88
N ARG A 82 10.93 9.96 11.73
CA ARG A 82 12.09 9.93 12.63
C ARG A 82 13.24 9.10 12.06
N GLN A 83 13.08 8.50 10.87
CA GLN A 83 14.11 7.68 10.24
C GLN A 83 14.80 6.72 11.22
N ILE A 84 14.00 6.08 12.10
CA ILE A 84 14.53 5.25 13.19
C ILE A 84 15.54 4.23 12.65
N ASP A 85 15.29 3.69 11.45
CA ASP A 85 16.15 2.79 10.69
C ASP A 85 16.89 3.54 9.57
N GLN A 86 18.07 4.08 9.89
CA GLN A 86 18.90 4.85 8.97
C GLN A 86 19.43 4.04 7.78
N HIS A 87 19.38 2.70 7.85
CA HIS A 87 19.80 1.85 6.75
C HIS A 87 18.71 1.69 5.70
N LYS A 88 17.47 2.10 5.99
CA LYS A 88 16.34 1.98 5.08
C LYS A 88 15.88 3.33 4.55
N CYS A 89 15.46 3.31 3.30
CA CYS A 89 14.80 4.45 2.70
C CYS A 89 13.38 4.59 3.28
N PRO A 90 13.02 5.74 3.90
CA PRO A 90 11.68 5.94 4.46
C PRO A 90 10.58 5.95 3.39
N ARG A 91 10.95 6.16 2.12
CA ARG A 91 10.00 6.25 1.00
C ARG A 91 9.69 4.89 0.39
N CYS A 92 10.71 4.18 -0.10
CA CYS A 92 10.53 2.90 -0.78
C CYS A 92 10.70 1.67 0.13
N TRP A 93 11.08 1.86 1.40
CA TRP A 93 11.20 0.83 2.45
C TRP A 93 12.28 -0.24 2.21
N PHE A 94 13.09 -0.07 1.17
CA PHE A 94 14.30 -0.87 0.92
C PHE A 94 15.48 -0.36 1.74
N LEU A 95 16.53 -1.18 1.85
CA LEU A 95 17.84 -0.67 2.26
C LEU A 95 18.28 0.48 1.34
N LEU A 96 19.01 1.45 1.86
CA LEU A 96 19.51 2.60 1.09
C LEU A 96 20.35 2.15 -0.13
N THR A 97 21.10 1.05 0.01
CA THR A 97 21.87 0.41 -1.06
C THR A 97 21.02 -0.21 -2.16
N ASN A 98 19.73 -0.44 -1.89
CA ASN A 98 18.75 -1.06 -2.80
C ASN A 98 17.56 -0.11 -3.04
N CYS A 99 17.77 1.19 -2.85
CA CYS A 99 16.72 2.20 -3.00
C CYS A 99 16.18 2.22 -4.44
N ILE A 100 14.86 2.23 -4.59
CA ILE A 100 14.18 2.25 -5.89
C ILE A 100 13.27 3.47 -6.08
N CYS A 101 13.52 4.54 -5.30
CA CYS A 101 12.67 5.73 -5.35
C CYS A 101 12.63 6.37 -6.73
N ASP A 102 13.72 6.31 -7.50
CA ASP A 102 13.75 6.91 -8.84
C ASP A 102 12.83 6.17 -9.81
N THR A 103 12.71 4.84 -9.68
CA THR A 103 11.70 4.06 -10.40
C THR A 103 10.29 4.41 -9.96
N PHE A 104 10.05 4.59 -8.66
CA PHE A 104 8.73 4.93 -8.12
C PHE A 104 8.25 6.32 -8.56
N LYS A 105 9.15 7.30 -8.71
CA LYS A 105 8.79 8.64 -9.24
C LYS A 105 8.13 8.59 -10.62
N LEU A 106 8.43 7.57 -11.42
CA LEU A 106 7.83 7.38 -12.75
C LEU A 106 6.40 6.83 -12.66
N VAL A 107 6.00 6.27 -11.52
CA VAL A 107 4.64 5.80 -11.25
C VAL A 107 3.83 6.95 -10.65
N ASN A 108 3.29 7.81 -11.52
CA ASN A 108 2.56 9.02 -11.15
C ASN A 108 1.11 8.98 -11.67
N ASP A 109 0.33 10.05 -11.44
CA ASP A 109 -1.09 10.11 -11.78
C ASP A 109 -1.43 9.70 -13.22
N PRO A 110 -0.71 10.15 -14.28
CA PRO A 110 -0.91 9.70 -15.65
C PRO A 110 -0.96 8.17 -15.85
N VAL A 111 -0.28 7.38 -15.02
CA VAL A 111 -0.31 5.91 -15.11
C VAL A 111 -1.70 5.36 -14.80
N PHE A 112 -2.42 5.98 -13.85
CA PHE A 112 -3.68 5.50 -13.32
C PHE A 112 -4.91 6.08 -14.05
N LEU A 113 -4.74 7.18 -14.78
CA LEU A 113 -5.84 7.84 -15.49
C LEU A 113 -6.51 6.93 -16.52
N PRO A 114 -7.83 7.05 -16.73
CA PRO A 114 -8.76 7.98 -16.07
C PRO A 114 -9.22 7.52 -14.67
N HIS A 115 -8.74 6.37 -14.19
CA HIS A 115 -9.16 5.77 -12.94
C HIS A 115 -8.41 6.32 -11.73
N LYS A 116 -8.89 5.97 -10.53
CA LYS A 116 -8.24 6.28 -9.26
C LYS A 116 -8.13 5.04 -8.40
N VAL A 117 -7.08 4.95 -7.59
CA VAL A 117 -6.88 3.80 -6.69
C VAL A 117 -7.01 4.24 -5.22
N LEU A 118 -7.85 3.51 -4.49
CA LEU A 118 -7.89 3.54 -3.04
C LEU A 118 -7.31 2.22 -2.52
N THR A 119 -6.27 2.27 -1.69
CA THR A 119 -5.69 1.07 -1.10
C THR A 119 -6.07 0.93 0.36
N LEU A 120 -6.69 -0.18 0.75
CA LEU A 120 -6.86 -0.57 2.15
C LEU A 120 -5.74 -1.56 2.50
N ILE A 121 -4.75 -1.10 3.25
CA ILE A 121 -3.58 -1.88 3.67
C ILE A 121 -3.80 -2.48 5.05
N HIS A 122 -3.49 -3.77 5.18
CA HIS A 122 -3.45 -4.40 6.50
C HIS A 122 -2.25 -3.85 7.29
N PHE A 123 -2.46 -3.41 8.53
CA PHE A 123 -1.43 -2.73 9.34
C PHE A 123 -0.07 -3.45 9.44
N ARG A 124 -0.05 -4.79 9.37
CA ARG A 124 1.20 -5.60 9.36
C ARG A 124 2.05 -5.48 8.09
N GLU A 125 1.49 -4.94 7.00
CA GLU A 125 2.20 -4.76 5.72
C GLU A 125 2.92 -3.40 5.64
N LEU A 126 2.67 -2.49 6.59
CA LEU A 126 3.35 -1.20 6.67
C LEU A 126 4.86 -1.37 6.85
N GLY A 127 5.65 -0.64 6.06
CA GLY A 127 7.12 -0.63 6.16
C GLY A 127 7.83 -1.91 5.68
N ARG A 128 7.12 -2.89 5.11
CA ARG A 128 7.74 -4.13 4.62
C ARG A 128 8.31 -3.96 3.21
N SER A 129 9.62 -4.21 3.03
CA SER A 129 10.28 -4.17 1.71
C SER A 129 9.68 -5.16 0.69
N SER A 130 9.03 -6.23 1.16
CA SER A 130 8.35 -7.23 0.32
C SER A 130 6.96 -6.81 -0.18
N ASN A 131 6.41 -5.70 0.32
CA ASN A 131 5.04 -5.28 0.01
C ASN A 131 4.99 -4.52 -1.32
N SER A 132 4.53 -5.14 -2.40
CA SER A 132 4.43 -4.44 -3.70
C SER A 132 3.26 -3.44 -3.77
N GLY A 133 2.24 -3.56 -2.91
CA GLY A 133 1.09 -2.63 -2.87
C GLY A 133 1.52 -1.19 -2.67
N ARG A 134 2.66 -0.96 -2.01
CA ARG A 134 3.22 0.38 -1.83
C ARG A 134 3.63 1.11 -3.11
N ILE A 135 3.81 0.41 -4.23
CA ILE A 135 4.08 1.05 -5.52
C ILE A 135 2.91 1.96 -5.90
N LEU A 136 1.68 1.55 -5.56
CA LEU A 136 0.43 2.28 -5.86
C LEU A 136 0.36 3.62 -5.12
N PHE A 137 1.18 3.80 -4.08
CA PHE A 137 1.25 5.01 -3.27
C PHE A 137 2.09 6.12 -3.91
N SER A 138 2.74 5.83 -5.05
CA SER A 138 3.65 6.78 -5.70
C SER A 138 2.91 7.90 -6.43
N ALA A 139 1.67 7.63 -6.87
CA ALA A 139 0.80 8.62 -7.50
C ALA A 139 0.09 9.49 -6.45
N PRO A 140 0.23 10.82 -6.47
CA PRO A 140 -0.39 11.72 -5.50
C PRO A 140 -1.92 11.63 -5.42
N SER A 141 -2.59 11.27 -6.52
CA SER A 141 -4.05 11.12 -6.56
C SER A 141 -4.55 9.82 -5.91
N ASN A 142 -3.67 8.84 -5.71
CA ASN A 142 -4.02 7.60 -5.04
C ASN A 142 -3.98 7.78 -3.53
N LYS A 143 -4.95 7.19 -2.84
CA LYS A 143 -5.07 7.27 -1.38
C LYS A 143 -4.86 5.91 -0.74
N ALA A 144 -4.39 5.91 0.49
CA ALA A 144 -4.20 4.69 1.27
C ALA A 144 -4.82 4.82 2.68
N TYR A 145 -5.34 3.71 3.18
CA TYR A 145 -6.05 3.58 4.44
C TYR A 145 -5.55 2.35 5.20
N VAL A 146 -5.52 2.41 6.53
CA VAL A 146 -5.01 1.29 7.34
C VAL A 146 -6.18 0.54 7.96
N PHE A 147 -6.30 -0.74 7.63
CA PHE A 147 -7.29 -1.62 8.23
C PHE A 147 -7.04 -1.81 9.73
N GLY A 148 -8.11 -1.82 10.50
CA GLY A 148 -8.11 -1.84 11.95
C GLY A 148 -7.97 -0.45 12.59
N VAL A 149 -7.77 0.63 11.83
CA VAL A 149 -7.77 2.00 12.34
C VAL A 149 -9.12 2.64 12.02
N PRO A 150 -10.04 2.84 13.00
CA PRO A 150 -11.41 3.25 12.71
C PRO A 150 -11.54 4.57 11.94
N SER A 151 -10.66 5.54 12.19
CA SER A 151 -10.65 6.81 11.46
C SER A 151 -10.29 6.63 9.98
N HIS A 152 -9.39 5.71 9.65
CA HIS A 152 -9.03 5.40 8.27
C HIS A 152 -10.13 4.61 7.56
N GLU A 153 -10.74 3.63 8.22
CA GLU A 153 -11.86 2.88 7.64
C GLU A 153 -13.06 3.81 7.38
N SER A 154 -13.37 4.71 8.32
CA SER A 154 -14.44 5.68 8.15
C SER A 154 -14.17 6.63 6.97
N ARG A 155 -12.93 7.10 6.82
CA ARG A 155 -12.56 7.99 5.70
C ARG A 155 -12.52 7.27 4.35
N LEU A 156 -12.16 5.99 4.32
CA LEU A 156 -12.31 5.14 3.14
C LEU A 156 -13.79 5.10 2.71
N LEU A 157 -14.70 4.79 3.64
CA LEU A 157 -16.13 4.74 3.35
C LEU A 157 -16.68 6.10 2.88
N GLN A 158 -16.20 7.19 3.49
CA GLN A 158 -16.54 8.53 3.05
C GLN A 158 -16.05 8.80 1.62
N SER A 159 -14.82 8.40 1.26
CA SER A 159 -14.28 8.58 -0.09
C SER A 159 -15.00 7.76 -1.15
N ILE A 160 -15.61 6.63 -0.76
CA ILE A 160 -16.49 5.83 -1.62
C ILE A 160 -17.81 6.57 -1.84
N ALA A 161 -18.41 7.12 -0.77
CA ALA A 161 -19.68 7.85 -0.85
C ALA A 161 -19.56 9.20 -1.59
N GLU A 162 -18.40 9.86 -1.50
CA GLU A 162 -18.09 11.13 -2.19
C GLU A 162 -17.77 10.96 -3.67
N HIS A 163 -17.66 9.73 -4.19
CA HIS A 163 -17.34 9.50 -5.59
C HIS A 163 -18.61 9.40 -6.43
N ASP A 164 -18.77 10.32 -7.38
CA ASP A 164 -19.92 10.36 -8.29
C ASP A 164 -19.95 9.21 -9.32
N GLY A 165 -18.85 8.47 -9.46
CA GLY A 165 -18.69 7.39 -10.43
C GLY A 165 -18.77 5.98 -9.82
N PRO A 166 -18.72 4.93 -10.65
CA PRO A 166 -18.70 3.56 -10.17
C PRO A 166 -17.44 3.28 -9.34
N THR A 167 -17.68 2.67 -8.18
CA THR A 167 -16.61 2.14 -7.33
C THR A 167 -16.56 0.62 -7.44
N LEU A 168 -15.35 0.08 -7.58
CA LEU A 168 -15.08 -1.35 -7.75
C LEU A 168 -14.14 -1.85 -6.66
N VAL A 169 -14.31 -3.08 -6.20
CA VAL A 169 -13.35 -3.76 -5.31
C VAL A 169 -12.64 -4.85 -6.09
N LEU A 170 -11.31 -4.78 -6.18
CA LEU A 170 -10.53 -5.89 -6.74
C LEU A 170 -10.48 -7.04 -5.72
N TRP A 171 -11.26 -8.09 -5.99
CA TRP A 171 -11.45 -9.21 -5.08
C TRP A 171 -11.71 -10.49 -5.87
N PRO A 172 -10.91 -11.56 -5.72
CA PRO A 172 -11.12 -12.80 -6.46
C PRO A 172 -12.05 -13.77 -5.68
N GLY A 173 -13.17 -13.25 -5.19
CA GLY A 173 -14.21 -14.02 -4.53
C GLY A 173 -15.12 -14.76 -5.50
N PRO A 174 -15.90 -15.74 -5.02
CA PRO A 174 -16.84 -16.49 -5.86
C PRO A 174 -17.98 -15.62 -6.41
N GLU A 175 -18.40 -14.61 -5.66
CA GLU A 175 -19.46 -13.65 -6.05
C GLU A 175 -18.93 -12.48 -6.90
N SER A 176 -17.63 -12.46 -7.20
CA SER A 176 -17.03 -11.42 -8.01
C SER A 176 -17.30 -11.68 -9.49
N ILE A 177 -17.66 -10.62 -10.22
CA ILE A 177 -17.81 -10.64 -11.68
C ILE A 177 -16.47 -10.35 -12.36
N THR A 178 -16.30 -10.76 -13.62
CA THR A 178 -15.14 -10.40 -14.42
C THR A 178 -15.24 -8.98 -14.96
N THR A 179 -14.13 -8.42 -15.41
CA THR A 179 -14.12 -7.13 -16.10
C THR A 179 -14.97 -7.17 -17.38
N ASP A 180 -14.95 -8.28 -18.13
CA ASP A 180 -15.79 -8.46 -19.32
C ASP A 180 -17.29 -8.44 -18.98
N GLU A 181 -17.70 -9.09 -17.88
CA GLU A 181 -19.08 -9.08 -17.40
C GLU A 181 -19.52 -7.66 -17.02
N LEU A 182 -18.66 -6.89 -16.35
CA LEU A 182 -18.89 -5.48 -16.01
C LEU A 182 -19.11 -4.63 -17.28
N LEU A 183 -18.16 -4.70 -18.23
CA LEU A 183 -18.20 -3.89 -19.45
C LEU A 183 -19.41 -4.26 -20.34
N SER A 184 -19.74 -5.56 -20.41
CA SER A 184 -20.91 -6.04 -21.14
C SER A 184 -22.22 -5.52 -20.54
N ALA A 185 -22.34 -5.51 -19.22
CA ALA A 185 -23.52 -4.98 -18.54
C ALA A 185 -23.69 -3.47 -18.80
N GLN A 186 -22.61 -2.70 -18.77
CA GLN A 186 -22.64 -1.26 -19.07
C GLN A 186 -22.97 -0.96 -20.54
N ALA A 187 -22.43 -1.75 -21.47
CA ALA A 187 -22.75 -1.60 -22.88
C ALA A 187 -24.25 -1.81 -23.16
N GLN A 188 -24.89 -2.74 -22.42
CA GLN A 188 -26.33 -2.99 -22.53
C GLN A 188 -27.18 -1.87 -21.95
N THR A 189 -26.74 -1.21 -20.87
CA THR A 189 -27.46 -0.08 -20.26
C THR A 189 -27.17 1.26 -20.94
N GLY A 190 -26.17 1.32 -21.83
CA GLY A 190 -25.68 2.56 -22.43
C GLY A 190 -24.86 3.43 -21.45
N ASP A 191 -24.56 2.92 -20.25
CA ASP A 191 -23.87 3.63 -19.18
C ASP A 191 -22.38 3.25 -19.16
N LEU A 192 -21.68 3.59 -20.25
CA LEU A 192 -20.24 3.40 -20.34
C LEU A 192 -19.54 4.38 -19.41
N SER A 193 -19.10 3.88 -18.26
CA SER A 193 -18.40 4.70 -17.29
C SER A 193 -16.98 5.03 -17.77
N PRO A 194 -16.63 6.32 -17.93
CA PRO A 194 -15.32 6.72 -18.45
C PRO A 194 -14.20 6.60 -17.39
N SER A 195 -14.54 6.40 -16.12
CA SER A 195 -13.59 6.32 -15.01
C SER A 195 -14.15 5.43 -13.90
N TYR A 196 -13.25 4.89 -13.07
CA TYR A 196 -13.59 4.05 -11.93
C TYR A 196 -12.77 4.49 -10.73
N GLN A 197 -13.37 4.40 -9.54
CA GLN A 197 -12.61 4.33 -8.29
C GLN A 197 -12.40 2.86 -7.92
N ILE A 198 -11.15 2.44 -7.86
CA ILE A 198 -10.79 1.03 -7.65
C ILE A 198 -10.21 0.85 -6.26
N ILE A 199 -10.84 0.01 -5.46
CA ILE A 199 -10.39 -0.36 -4.13
C ILE A 199 -9.52 -1.61 -4.22
N ILE A 200 -8.29 -1.50 -3.73
CA ILE A 200 -7.29 -2.57 -3.67
C ILE A 200 -7.08 -2.99 -2.21
N LEU A 201 -7.12 -4.29 -1.95
CA LEU A 201 -6.93 -4.86 -0.61
C LEU A 201 -5.51 -5.42 -0.44
N ASP A 202 -4.65 -4.70 0.28
CA ASP A 202 -3.23 -5.05 0.43
C ASP A 202 -2.96 -5.84 1.71
N GLY A 203 -2.80 -7.15 1.58
CA GLY A 203 -2.58 -8.05 2.70
C GLY A 203 -2.46 -9.50 2.29
N THR A 204 -2.26 -10.37 3.29
CA THR A 204 -2.40 -11.82 3.09
C THR A 204 -3.85 -12.19 2.75
N TRP A 205 -4.06 -13.37 2.15
CA TRP A 205 -5.40 -13.82 1.76
C TRP A 205 -6.43 -13.80 2.92
N SER A 206 -6.03 -14.25 4.10
CA SER A 206 -6.88 -14.23 5.30
C SER A 206 -7.20 -12.80 5.74
N ASN A 207 -6.22 -11.90 5.67
CA ASN A 207 -6.37 -10.51 6.04
C ASN A 207 -7.27 -9.77 5.04
N SER A 208 -7.04 -9.93 3.74
CA SER A 208 -7.86 -9.30 2.70
C SER A 208 -9.31 -9.77 2.74
N ARG A 209 -9.58 -11.00 3.18
CA ARG A 209 -10.95 -11.45 3.44
C ARG A 209 -11.63 -10.66 4.58
N ALA A 210 -10.91 -10.34 5.65
CA ALA A 210 -11.45 -9.51 6.72
C ALA A 210 -11.67 -8.06 6.24
N MET A 211 -10.71 -7.52 5.49
CA MET A 211 -10.81 -6.18 4.88
C MET A 211 -11.98 -6.05 3.90
N ASN A 212 -12.24 -7.06 3.07
CA ASN A 212 -13.38 -7.03 2.14
C ASN A 212 -14.74 -6.93 2.86
N ARG A 213 -14.84 -7.39 4.12
CA ARG A 213 -16.10 -7.33 4.89
C ARG A 213 -16.45 -5.92 5.35
N VAL A 214 -15.47 -5.02 5.51
CA VAL A 214 -15.75 -3.64 5.90
C VAL A 214 -16.24 -2.79 4.73
N ILE A 215 -16.04 -3.23 3.49
CA ILE A 215 -16.51 -2.53 2.29
C ILE A 215 -18.00 -2.87 2.06
N PRO A 216 -18.90 -1.89 1.82
CA PRO A 216 -20.33 -2.13 1.65
C PRO A 216 -20.61 -3.15 0.56
N LYS A 217 -21.54 -4.09 0.79
CA LYS A 217 -21.81 -5.23 -0.12
C LYS A 217 -22.35 -4.81 -1.50
N HIS A 218 -22.97 -3.64 -1.62
CA HIS A 218 -23.52 -3.14 -2.88
C HIS A 218 -22.44 -2.68 -3.87
N ILE A 219 -21.20 -2.45 -3.42
CA ILE A 219 -20.07 -2.12 -4.30
C ILE A 219 -19.69 -3.36 -5.11
N ALA A 220 -19.52 -3.24 -6.42
CA ALA A 220 -19.21 -4.40 -7.25
C ALA A 220 -17.82 -4.98 -6.90
N ARG A 221 -17.72 -6.31 -6.84
CA ARG A 221 -16.44 -7.02 -6.69
C ARG A 221 -16.01 -7.55 -8.04
N ILE A 222 -14.78 -7.22 -8.44
CA ILE A 222 -14.20 -7.61 -9.72
C ILE A 222 -13.10 -8.64 -9.50
N ARG A 223 -13.17 -9.75 -10.24
CA ARG A 223 -12.09 -10.73 -10.35
C ARG A 223 -11.45 -10.62 -11.72
N LEU A 224 -10.13 -10.83 -11.77
CA LEU A 224 -9.39 -10.83 -13.02
C LEU A 224 -9.66 -12.10 -13.81
N SER A 225 -9.78 -11.94 -15.12
CA SER A 225 -9.79 -13.00 -16.12
C SER A 225 -8.34 -13.36 -16.49
N GLY A 226 -7.97 -14.64 -16.41
CA GLY A 226 -6.68 -15.09 -16.95
C GLY A 226 -5.41 -14.53 -16.29
N SER A 227 -5.48 -13.98 -15.06
CA SER A 227 -4.26 -13.49 -14.39
C SER A 227 -3.31 -14.66 -14.08
N HIS A 228 -2.23 -14.76 -14.84
CA HIS A 228 -1.22 -15.80 -14.69
C HIS A 228 0.00 -15.25 -13.92
N ARG A 229 0.37 -15.94 -12.85
CA ARG A 229 1.48 -15.57 -11.96
C ARG A 229 2.84 -15.37 -12.66
N GLN A 230 3.03 -15.96 -13.83
CA GLN A 230 4.30 -15.92 -14.56
C GLN A 230 4.69 -14.50 -14.99
N GLU A 231 3.74 -13.57 -15.10
CA GLU A 231 4.04 -12.22 -15.60
C GLU A 231 4.83 -11.35 -14.62
N PHE A 232 4.70 -11.57 -13.29
CA PHE A 232 5.34 -10.71 -12.27
C PHE A 232 6.12 -11.47 -11.19
N GLY A 233 6.93 -12.45 -11.59
CA GLY A 233 8.11 -12.86 -10.81
C GLY A 233 7.89 -13.80 -9.60
N GLY A 234 8.66 -14.88 -9.60
CA GLY A 234 8.66 -15.98 -8.63
C GLY A 234 9.23 -15.68 -7.22
N ALA A 235 9.07 -14.45 -6.70
CA ALA A 235 9.65 -14.03 -5.42
C ALA A 235 9.05 -14.73 -4.18
N ARG A 236 7.86 -15.33 -4.30
CA ARG A 236 7.31 -16.27 -3.31
C ARG A 236 7.25 -17.66 -3.96
N LYS A 237 7.51 -18.75 -3.23
CA LYS A 237 7.07 -20.10 -3.65
C LYS A 237 5.67 -20.30 -3.09
N HIS A 238 4.63 -20.12 -3.91
CA HIS A 238 3.27 -20.56 -3.59
C HIS A 238 2.87 -21.68 -4.54
N SER A 239 2.16 -22.69 -4.04
CA SER A 239 1.69 -23.83 -4.83
C SER A 239 0.61 -23.46 -5.85
N ASN A 240 -0.09 -22.34 -5.66
CA ASN A 240 -1.17 -21.89 -6.54
C ASN A 240 -0.68 -20.86 -7.58
N LYS A 241 -0.79 -21.21 -8.88
CA LYS A 241 -0.31 -20.43 -10.05
C LYS A 241 -1.19 -19.23 -10.43
N THR A 242 -2.34 -19.01 -9.77
CA THR A 242 -3.23 -17.86 -10.04
C THR A 242 -3.01 -16.68 -9.09
N ARG A 243 -2.13 -16.82 -8.09
CA ARG A 243 -1.86 -15.76 -7.10
C ARG A 243 -0.81 -14.78 -7.62
N ILE A 244 -1.24 -13.55 -7.84
CA ILE A 244 -0.42 -12.39 -8.19
C ILE A 244 -0.22 -11.47 -6.98
N CYS A 245 0.78 -10.60 -7.04
CA CYS A 245 1.02 -9.60 -5.99
C CYS A 245 0.04 -8.41 -6.11
N THR A 246 -0.11 -7.60 -5.07
CA THR A 246 -1.06 -6.47 -5.02
C THR A 246 -0.91 -5.50 -6.19
N ALA A 247 0.31 -5.01 -6.45
CA ALA A 247 0.55 -4.10 -7.58
C ALA A 247 0.35 -4.78 -8.94
N GLY A 248 0.72 -6.06 -9.07
CA GLY A 248 0.46 -6.84 -10.29
C GLY A 248 -1.03 -7.02 -10.55
N ALA A 249 -1.84 -7.19 -9.50
CA ALA A 249 -3.29 -7.26 -9.60
C ALA A 249 -3.90 -5.96 -10.12
N CYS A 250 -3.44 -4.84 -9.60
CA CYS A 250 -3.84 -3.52 -10.08
C CYS A 250 -3.45 -3.31 -11.55
N LEU A 251 -2.21 -3.67 -11.92
CA LEU A 251 -1.72 -3.60 -13.30
C LEU A 251 -2.55 -4.46 -14.27
N HIS A 252 -2.88 -5.69 -13.90
CA HIS A 252 -3.76 -6.55 -14.69
C HIS A 252 -5.16 -5.96 -14.84
N MET A 253 -5.75 -5.44 -13.75
CA MET A 253 -7.07 -4.81 -13.81
C MET A 253 -7.10 -3.67 -14.82
N PHE A 254 -6.08 -2.80 -14.82
CA PHE A 254 -6.03 -1.71 -15.80
C PHE A 254 -5.91 -2.17 -17.24
N ARG A 255 -5.21 -3.29 -17.51
CA ARG A 255 -5.19 -3.86 -18.86
C ARG A 255 -6.55 -4.38 -19.29
N GLU A 256 -7.26 -5.06 -18.40
CA GLU A 256 -8.64 -5.52 -18.69
C GLU A 256 -9.60 -4.34 -18.90
N LEU A 257 -9.35 -3.19 -18.25
CA LEU A 257 -10.07 -1.95 -18.50
C LEU A 257 -9.61 -1.19 -19.76
N GLY A 258 -8.70 -1.77 -20.56
CA GLY A 258 -8.27 -1.21 -21.84
C GLY A 258 -7.14 -0.17 -21.76
N ILE A 259 -6.52 0.02 -20.59
CA ILE A 259 -5.37 0.93 -20.48
C ILE A 259 -4.17 0.34 -21.21
N THR A 260 -3.53 1.17 -22.04
CA THR A 260 -2.46 0.73 -22.94
C THR A 260 -1.20 0.29 -22.18
N SER A 261 -0.48 -0.68 -22.75
CA SER A 261 0.82 -1.12 -22.22
C SER A 261 1.85 0.01 -22.12
N GLN A 262 1.78 1.01 -23.01
CA GLN A 262 2.66 2.17 -22.97
C GLN A 262 2.42 3.00 -21.70
N GLN A 263 1.15 3.31 -21.41
CA GLN A 263 0.77 4.05 -20.20
C GLN A 263 1.10 3.28 -18.92
N LEU A 264 0.92 1.95 -18.93
CA LEU A 264 1.19 1.10 -17.78
C LEU A 264 2.66 0.69 -17.60
N SER A 265 3.53 1.00 -18.58
CA SER A 265 4.93 0.62 -18.55
C SER A 265 5.69 1.11 -17.29
N PRO A 266 5.43 2.31 -16.72
CA PRO A 266 6.12 2.72 -15.49
C PRO A 266 5.75 1.84 -14.30
N LEU A 267 4.47 1.46 -14.16
CA LEU A 267 4.01 0.56 -13.11
C LEU A 267 4.60 -0.84 -13.28
N ALA A 268 4.60 -1.38 -14.50
CA ALA A 268 5.20 -2.68 -14.80
C ALA A 268 6.70 -2.71 -14.46
N ASN A 269 7.44 -1.67 -14.88
CA ASN A 269 8.86 -1.52 -14.58
C ASN A 269 9.11 -1.43 -13.07
N ALA A 270 8.32 -0.64 -12.34
CA ALA A 270 8.44 -0.52 -10.89
C ALA A 270 8.18 -1.84 -10.16
N ILE A 271 7.23 -2.66 -10.62
CA ILE A 271 6.97 -3.99 -10.08
C ILE A 271 8.18 -4.90 -10.27
N ASN A 272 8.74 -4.95 -11.48
CA ASN A 272 9.91 -5.78 -11.78
C ASN A 272 11.13 -5.34 -10.96
N THR A 273 11.45 -4.04 -10.97
CA THR A 273 12.55 -3.50 -10.16
C THR A 273 12.37 -3.78 -8.67
N CYS A 274 11.14 -3.68 -8.15
CA CYS A 274 10.84 -4.02 -6.75
C CYS A 274 11.16 -5.49 -6.45
N PHE A 275 10.86 -6.42 -7.35
CA PHE A 275 11.18 -7.84 -7.13
C PHE A 275 12.65 -8.14 -7.23
N ASP A 276 13.35 -7.57 -8.22
CA ASP A 276 14.78 -7.74 -8.39
C ASP A 276 15.54 -7.22 -7.15
N GLN A 277 15.21 -6.01 -6.69
CA GLN A 277 15.83 -5.44 -5.50
C GLN A 277 15.48 -6.17 -4.22
N TYR A 278 14.27 -6.73 -4.12
CA TYR A 278 13.91 -7.59 -2.99
C TYR A 278 14.70 -8.89 -2.96
N ALA A 279 14.91 -9.52 -4.12
CA ALA A 279 15.75 -10.71 -4.22
C ALA A 279 17.20 -10.39 -3.84
N MET A 280 17.75 -9.28 -4.32
CA MET A 280 19.11 -8.82 -3.98
C MET A 280 19.26 -8.54 -2.49
N GLN A 281 18.35 -7.76 -1.90
CA GLN A 281 18.39 -7.44 -0.47
C GLN A 281 18.31 -8.70 0.40
N LYS A 282 17.43 -9.65 0.07
CA LYS A 282 17.30 -10.90 0.83
C LYS A 282 18.60 -11.72 0.80
N ASN A 283 19.33 -11.71 -0.31
CA ASN A 283 20.63 -12.35 -0.39
C ASN A 283 21.66 -11.62 0.47
N SER A 284 21.68 -10.28 0.45
CA SER A 284 22.57 -9.48 1.30
C SER A 284 22.30 -9.67 2.79
N GLU A 285 21.03 -9.75 3.21
CA GLU A 285 20.65 -10.02 4.61
C GLU A 285 21.11 -11.42 5.05
N ARG A 286 20.94 -12.45 4.20
CA ARG A 286 21.40 -13.82 4.50
C ARG A 286 22.90 -13.98 4.61
N MET A 287 23.68 -13.16 3.93
CA MET A 287 25.15 -13.21 3.98
C MET A 287 25.71 -12.47 5.21
N ARG A 288 24.87 -11.71 5.93
CA ARG A 288 25.23 -11.02 7.18
C ARG A 288 24.94 -11.84 8.44
N ASP A 289 24.04 -12.81 8.33
CA ASP A 289 23.70 -13.79 9.37
C ASP A 289 24.65 -15.01 9.30
#